data_AF-A0A0F9A0S3-F1
#
_entry.id   AF-A0A0F9A0S3-F1
#
_cell.length_a   1.000
_cell.length_b   1.000
_cell.length_c   1.000
_cell.angle_alpha   90.00
_cell.angle_beta   90.00
_cell.angle_gamma   90.00
#
_symmetry.space_group_name_H-M   'P 1'
#
loop_
_entity.id
_entity.type
_entity.pdbx_description
1 polymer ?
#
loop_
_entity_poly.entity_id
_entity_poly.type
_entity_poly.pdbx_seq_one_letter_code
_entity_poly.pdbx_strand_id
1 'polypeptide(L)'
;MPATVKPVLETAKPLWEPQEGPQTVFFYSEEDEVGYGGAAGGGKSDGLLGASVRQISHPMYRALILRRTLRELKKADGLIDKSHRLFSKVARWNGEDNTYTFPTGARLDFGYCDSDRDVYQFQGSGYAFIGFDECTRFSEFQYKTISGYCRSIYPGLTKMIRSGTNPGNVGHAWYKKRFIDCMAPYEVVRDPKSGLTRQFIPAKVRDNKILMERDPDYIKRLEGLPEPWRTALLFGNWDIFMGQAFPEWSWDTHTCEPFELESWFPRLLCIDWGYT
;
A
#
# COMPACT_ATOMS: atom_id res chain seq x y z
N MET A 1 -14.76 -28.26 -18.42
CA MET A 1 -14.02 -28.94 -17.32
C MET A 1 -14.66 -30.28 -17.04
N PRO A 2 -13.91 -31.36 -16.73
CA PRO A 2 -14.48 -32.67 -16.42
C PRO A 2 -15.37 -32.59 -15.17
N ALA A 3 -16.47 -33.34 -15.15
CA ALA A 3 -17.51 -33.32 -14.11
C ALA A 3 -17.00 -33.69 -12.70
N THR A 4 -15.82 -34.31 -12.60
CA THR A 4 -15.19 -34.76 -11.35
C THR A 4 -14.39 -33.66 -10.62
N VAL A 5 -14.16 -32.49 -11.22
CA VAL A 5 -13.36 -31.41 -10.61
C VAL A 5 -14.22 -30.45 -9.76
N LYS A 6 -15.51 -30.32 -10.06
CA LYS A 6 -16.43 -29.40 -9.36
C LYS A 6 -16.61 -29.69 -7.85
N PRO A 7 -16.82 -30.95 -7.40
CA PRO A 7 -17.12 -31.22 -5.99
C PRO A 7 -15.94 -30.98 -5.05
N VAL A 8 -14.70 -31.14 -5.53
CA VAL A 8 -13.47 -30.96 -4.73
C VAL A 8 -13.22 -29.49 -4.40
N LEU A 9 -13.62 -28.58 -5.30
CA LEU A 9 -13.45 -27.13 -5.11
C LEU A 9 -14.46 -26.54 -4.10
N GLU A 10 -15.63 -27.15 -3.94
CA GLU A 10 -16.66 -26.68 -2.99
C GLU A 10 -16.35 -27.03 -1.52
N THR A 11 -15.48 -28.03 -1.28
CA THR A 11 -15.10 -28.47 0.08
C THR A 11 -13.65 -28.14 0.47
N ALA A 12 -12.84 -27.66 -0.47
CA ALA A 12 -11.43 -27.37 -0.20
C ALA A 12 -11.28 -26.03 0.54
N LYS A 13 -10.62 -26.06 1.71
CA LYS A 13 -10.23 -24.83 2.40
C LYS A 13 -9.27 -24.03 1.49
N PRO A 14 -9.54 -22.74 1.23
CA PRO A 14 -8.67 -21.93 0.38
C PRO A 14 -7.26 -21.87 0.98
N LEU A 15 -6.23 -21.84 0.13
CA LEU A 15 -4.84 -21.65 0.57
C LEU A 15 -4.68 -20.31 1.30
N TRP A 16 -5.47 -19.32 0.91
CA TRP A 16 -5.56 -18.00 1.52
C TRP A 16 -6.89 -17.36 1.16
N GLU A 17 -7.43 -16.59 2.08
CA GLU A 17 -8.61 -15.74 1.89
C GLU A 17 -8.39 -14.41 2.63
N PRO A 18 -8.96 -13.28 2.15
CA PRO A 18 -8.84 -12.03 2.87
C PRO A 18 -9.60 -12.13 4.20
N GLN A 19 -8.95 -11.69 5.27
CA GLN A 19 -9.58 -11.56 6.59
C GLN A 19 -10.73 -10.56 6.52
N GLU A 20 -11.83 -10.91 7.17
CA GLU A 20 -13.00 -10.05 7.31
C GLU A 20 -12.62 -8.65 7.79
N GLY A 21 -13.19 -7.63 7.13
CA GLY A 21 -12.95 -6.23 7.43
C GLY A 21 -12.11 -5.55 6.34
N PRO A 22 -11.14 -4.69 6.70
CA PRO A 22 -10.42 -3.87 5.73
C PRO A 22 -9.69 -4.66 4.64
N GLN A 23 -9.15 -5.85 4.95
CA GLN A 23 -8.48 -6.69 3.95
C GLN A 23 -9.46 -7.25 2.91
N THR A 24 -10.69 -7.63 3.30
CA THR A 24 -11.78 -7.99 2.37
C THR A 24 -12.15 -6.82 1.47
N VAL A 25 -12.34 -5.62 2.03
CA VAL A 25 -12.68 -4.42 1.24
C VAL A 25 -11.57 -4.12 0.22
N PHE A 26 -10.31 -4.17 0.65
CA PHE A 26 -9.17 -3.93 -0.24
C PHE A 26 -9.06 -4.97 -1.35
N PHE A 27 -9.28 -6.24 -1.01
CA PHE A 27 -9.25 -7.33 -1.98
C PHE A 27 -10.35 -7.14 -3.04
N TYR A 28 -11.59 -6.84 -2.64
CA TYR A 28 -12.71 -6.77 -3.60
C TYR A 28 -12.87 -5.41 -4.30
N SER A 29 -12.26 -4.34 -3.79
CA SER A 29 -12.39 -2.98 -4.36
C SER A 29 -12.08 -2.95 -5.86
N GLU A 30 -12.96 -2.32 -6.62
CA GLU A 30 -12.90 -2.22 -8.09
C GLU A 30 -12.31 -0.89 -8.57
N GLU A 31 -11.98 0.02 -7.64
CA GLU A 31 -11.50 1.35 -7.99
C GLU A 31 -10.14 1.31 -8.68
N ASP A 32 -9.88 2.29 -9.55
CA ASP A 32 -8.65 2.34 -10.34
C ASP A 32 -7.41 2.36 -9.43
N GLU A 33 -7.49 3.09 -8.31
CA GLU A 33 -6.40 3.29 -7.37
C GLU A 33 -6.84 3.11 -5.91
N VAL A 34 -6.24 2.17 -5.19
CA VAL A 34 -6.61 1.93 -3.79
C VAL A 34 -5.39 1.90 -2.89
N GLY A 35 -5.42 2.71 -1.84
CA GLY A 35 -4.47 2.67 -0.74
C GLY A 35 -5.02 1.87 0.43
N TYR A 36 -4.23 0.95 0.97
CA TYR A 36 -4.49 0.27 2.23
C TYR A 36 -3.37 0.62 3.20
N GLY A 37 -3.66 1.43 4.22
CA GLY A 37 -2.59 2.03 5.01
C GLY A 37 -2.95 2.38 6.45
N GLY A 38 -1.95 2.47 7.31
CA GLY A 38 -2.13 2.75 8.73
C GLY A 38 -1.16 1.96 9.59
N ALA A 39 -1.69 1.28 10.61
CA ALA A 39 -0.88 0.63 11.63
C ALA A 39 -0.08 -0.57 11.09
N ALA A 40 1.08 -0.84 11.71
CA ALA A 40 1.90 -2.01 11.43
C ALA A 40 1.13 -3.32 11.74
N GLY A 41 1.47 -4.40 11.05
CA GLY A 41 0.84 -5.70 11.29
C GLY A 41 -0.60 -5.85 10.81
N GLY A 42 -1.27 -4.81 10.29
CA GLY A 42 -2.68 -4.86 9.82
C GLY A 42 -2.96 -5.69 8.55
N GLY A 43 -2.07 -6.60 8.12
CA GLY A 43 -2.34 -7.51 6.99
C GLY A 43 -2.24 -6.89 5.58
N LYS A 44 -1.59 -5.73 5.45
CA LYS A 44 -1.48 -4.99 4.16
C LYS A 44 -0.72 -5.76 3.08
N SER A 45 0.48 -6.26 3.38
CA SER A 45 1.30 -6.97 2.40
C SER A 45 0.65 -8.28 1.93
N ASP A 46 -0.01 -9.01 2.83
CA ASP A 46 -0.77 -10.21 2.46
C ASP A 46 -2.01 -9.85 1.61
N GLY A 47 -2.69 -8.74 1.94
CA GLY A 47 -3.78 -8.22 1.12
C GLY A 47 -3.31 -7.84 -0.28
N LEU A 48 -2.11 -7.27 -0.42
CA LEU A 48 -1.51 -6.92 -1.71
C LEU A 48 -1.19 -8.17 -2.55
N LEU A 49 -0.65 -9.22 -1.93
CA LEU A 49 -0.45 -10.53 -2.58
C LEU A 49 -1.77 -11.16 -3.03
N GLY A 50 -2.82 -11.07 -2.20
CA GLY A 50 -4.15 -11.54 -2.59
C GLY A 50 -4.72 -10.76 -3.77
N ALA A 51 -4.67 -9.43 -3.72
CA ALA A 51 -5.20 -8.57 -4.77
C ALA A 51 -4.49 -8.78 -6.12
N SER A 52 -3.19 -9.08 -6.10
CA SER A 52 -2.39 -9.29 -7.32
C SER A 52 -2.73 -10.57 -8.09
N VAL A 53 -3.53 -11.47 -7.51
CA VAL A 53 -3.94 -12.72 -8.18
C VAL A 53 -5.41 -12.74 -8.60
N ARG A 54 -6.16 -11.64 -8.48
CA ARG A 54 -7.60 -11.60 -8.79
C ARG A 54 -7.97 -11.96 -10.22
N GLN A 55 -7.07 -11.70 -11.16
CA GLN A 55 -7.34 -11.85 -12.59
C GLN A 55 -6.47 -12.94 -13.24
N ILE A 56 -5.89 -13.86 -12.44
CA ILE A 56 -5.01 -14.92 -12.96
C ILE A 56 -5.73 -15.94 -13.84
N SER A 57 -7.06 -15.97 -13.84
CA SER A 57 -7.85 -16.78 -14.78
C SER A 57 -7.68 -16.31 -16.23
N HIS A 58 -7.28 -15.06 -16.44
CA HIS A 58 -7.06 -14.50 -17.77
C HIS A 58 -5.61 -14.76 -18.24
N PRO A 59 -5.40 -15.42 -19.40
CA PRO A 59 -4.07 -15.89 -19.84
C PRO A 59 -3.08 -14.76 -20.12
N MET A 60 -3.57 -13.59 -20.51
CA MET A 60 -2.72 -12.40 -20.77
C MET A 60 -2.56 -11.49 -19.54
N TYR A 61 -3.02 -11.91 -18.36
CA TYR A 61 -2.87 -11.11 -17.14
C TYR A 61 -1.41 -11.00 -16.73
N ARG A 62 -0.97 -9.76 -16.47
CA ARG A 62 0.35 -9.46 -15.91
C ARG A 62 0.18 -8.53 -14.72
N ALA A 63 0.68 -8.97 -13.58
CA ALA A 63 0.74 -8.20 -12.35
C ALA A 63 2.18 -7.90 -11.97
N LEU A 64 2.40 -6.75 -11.34
CA LEU A 64 3.68 -6.34 -10.78
C LEU A 64 3.50 -6.00 -9.30
N ILE A 65 4.36 -6.52 -8.43
CA ILE A 65 4.50 -6.03 -7.06
C ILE A 65 5.89 -5.42 -6.88
N LEU A 66 5.92 -4.23 -6.29
CA LEU A 66 7.11 -3.44 -6.08
C LEU A 66 7.39 -3.22 -4.61
N ARG A 67 8.67 -3.18 -4.29
CA ARG A 67 9.21 -2.58 -3.06
C ARG A 67 10.40 -1.70 -3.43
N ARG A 68 10.91 -0.90 -2.49
CA ARG A 68 12.02 0.02 -2.76
C ARG A 68 13.25 -0.71 -3.31
N THR A 69 13.67 -1.81 -2.66
CA THR A 69 14.84 -2.58 -3.10
C THR A 69 14.50 -4.06 -3.28
N LEU A 70 15.22 -4.74 -4.19
CA LEU A 70 15.08 -6.18 -4.38
C LEU A 70 15.47 -6.97 -3.13
N ARG A 71 16.47 -6.50 -2.37
CA ARG A 71 16.88 -7.12 -1.11
C ARG A 71 15.75 -7.14 -0.09
N GLU A 72 14.96 -6.07 -0.01
CA GLU A 72 13.79 -6.02 0.89
C GLU A 72 12.67 -6.97 0.47
N LEU A 73 12.54 -7.28 -0.83
CA LEU A 73 11.60 -8.31 -1.31
C LEU A 73 12.04 -9.72 -0.93
N LYS A 74 13.35 -9.99 -1.01
CA LYS A 74 13.97 -11.33 -0.82
C LYS A 74 14.33 -11.68 0.62
N LYS A 75 14.27 -10.72 1.57
CA LYS A 75 14.58 -10.99 2.98
C LYS A 75 13.65 -12.06 3.57
N ALA A 76 14.05 -12.66 4.70
CA ALA A 76 13.18 -13.54 5.47
C ALA A 76 11.87 -12.81 5.85
N ASP A 77 10.74 -13.48 5.61
CA ASP A 77 9.39 -12.89 5.72
C ASP A 77 9.15 -11.64 4.83
N GLY A 78 9.98 -11.45 3.80
CA GLY A 78 9.72 -10.53 2.71
C GLY A 78 8.58 -11.00 1.80
N LEU A 79 8.16 -10.15 0.86
CA LEU A 79 7.02 -10.45 -0.01
C LEU A 79 7.23 -11.70 -0.88
N ILE A 80 8.45 -11.94 -1.37
CA ILE A 80 8.75 -13.14 -2.17
C ILE A 80 8.65 -14.39 -1.29
N ASP A 81 9.20 -14.37 -0.07
CA ASP A 81 9.08 -15.48 0.87
C ASP A 81 7.62 -15.79 1.23
N LYS A 82 6.83 -14.75 1.53
CA LYS A 82 5.38 -14.89 1.77
C LYS A 82 4.66 -15.47 0.55
N SER A 83 5.00 -15.00 -0.64
CA SER A 83 4.41 -15.49 -1.89
C SER A 83 4.68 -16.97 -2.14
N HIS A 84 5.84 -17.51 -1.73
CA HIS A 84 6.13 -18.94 -1.86
C HIS A 84 5.15 -19.78 -1.06
N ARG A 85 4.74 -19.32 0.13
CA ARG A 85 3.75 -20.02 0.96
C ARG A 85 2.38 -20.08 0.29
N LEU A 86 2.04 -19.08 -0.52
CA LEU A 86 0.75 -18.95 -1.19
C LEU A 86 0.71 -19.61 -2.57
N PHE A 87 1.75 -19.40 -3.38
CA PHE A 87 1.68 -19.65 -4.82
C PHE A 87 2.51 -20.85 -5.29
N SER A 88 3.47 -21.35 -4.50
CA SER A 88 4.37 -22.44 -4.94
C SER A 88 3.67 -23.74 -5.37
N LYS A 89 2.46 -23.99 -4.86
CA LYS A 89 1.64 -25.15 -5.22
C LYS A 89 0.78 -24.95 -6.46
N VAL A 90 0.62 -23.71 -6.92
CA VAL A 90 -0.34 -23.34 -7.97
C VAL A 90 0.30 -22.57 -9.13
N ALA A 91 1.58 -22.21 -9.03
CA ALA A 91 2.32 -21.48 -10.06
C ALA A 91 3.81 -21.88 -10.06
N ARG A 92 4.45 -21.78 -11.22
CA ARG A 92 5.88 -22.02 -11.38
C ARG A 92 6.66 -20.75 -11.07
N TRP A 93 7.65 -20.84 -10.19
CA TRP A 93 8.58 -19.75 -9.88
C TRP A 93 9.79 -19.73 -10.82
N ASN A 94 10.17 -18.54 -11.29
CA ASN A 94 11.48 -18.25 -11.87
C ASN A 94 12.24 -17.29 -10.94
N GLY A 95 13.33 -17.76 -10.33
CA GLY A 95 14.14 -16.97 -9.39
C GLY A 95 15.09 -15.96 -10.04
N GLU A 96 15.38 -16.12 -11.34
CA GLU A 96 16.18 -15.17 -12.10
C GLU A 96 15.36 -13.89 -12.37
N ASP A 97 14.17 -14.07 -12.96
CA ASP A 97 13.24 -12.97 -13.27
C ASP A 97 12.46 -12.48 -12.04
N ASN A 98 12.42 -13.27 -10.97
CA ASN A 98 11.54 -13.07 -9.81
C ASN A 98 10.05 -13.05 -10.19
N THR A 99 9.64 -14.06 -10.96
CA THR A 99 8.30 -14.13 -11.56
C THR A 99 7.62 -15.46 -11.25
N TYR A 100 6.31 -15.41 -10.97
CA TYR A 100 5.44 -16.56 -11.08
C TYR A 100 4.75 -16.62 -12.44
N THR A 101 4.67 -17.82 -13.00
CA THR A 101 3.79 -18.14 -14.13
C THR A 101 2.72 -19.14 -13.68
N PHE A 102 1.45 -18.75 -13.80
CA PHE A 102 0.30 -19.58 -13.47
C PHE A 102 -0.04 -20.54 -14.63
N PRO A 103 -0.74 -21.66 -14.38
CA PRO A 103 -1.15 -22.62 -15.42
C PRO A 103 -1.95 -22.02 -16.57
N THR A 104 -2.63 -20.90 -16.32
CA THR A 104 -3.38 -20.12 -17.31
C THR A 104 -2.49 -19.34 -18.27
N GLY A 105 -1.22 -19.13 -17.94
CA GLY A 105 -0.30 -18.23 -18.64
C GLY A 105 -0.15 -16.85 -17.98
N ALA A 106 -1.01 -16.52 -17.01
CA ALA A 106 -0.91 -15.29 -16.23
C ALA A 106 0.43 -15.20 -15.50
N ARG A 107 0.92 -13.97 -15.28
CA ARG A 107 2.20 -13.70 -14.62
C ARG A 107 2.08 -12.72 -13.46
N LEU A 108 2.87 -12.97 -12.41
CA LEU A 108 3.12 -12.05 -11.31
C LEU A 108 4.62 -11.83 -11.18
N ASP A 109 5.04 -10.60 -11.46
CA ASP A 109 6.43 -10.16 -11.41
C ASP A 109 6.71 -9.44 -10.08
N PHE A 110 7.87 -9.67 -9.49
CA PHE A 110 8.37 -8.91 -8.34
C PHE A 110 9.53 -8.01 -8.77
N GLY A 111 9.34 -6.70 -8.68
CA GLY A 111 10.31 -5.70 -9.10
C GLY A 111 10.71 -4.73 -7.99
N TYR A 112 11.66 -3.86 -8.30
CA TYR A 112 12.09 -2.81 -7.37
C TYR A 112 12.28 -1.48 -8.09
N CYS A 113 12.26 -0.39 -7.34
CA CYS A 113 12.67 0.91 -7.82
C CYS A 113 13.36 1.59 -6.65
N ASP A 114 14.70 1.63 -6.69
CA ASP A 114 15.60 2.16 -5.64
C ASP A 114 16.09 3.57 -6.00
N SER A 115 16.13 3.91 -7.28
CA SER A 115 16.38 5.26 -7.76
C SER A 115 15.29 5.71 -8.74
N ASP A 116 15.19 7.02 -8.95
CA ASP A 116 14.27 7.58 -9.96
C ASP A 116 14.60 7.09 -11.38
N ARG A 117 15.83 6.63 -11.65
CA ARG A 117 16.18 6.05 -12.95
C ARG A 117 15.57 4.66 -13.15
N ASP A 118 15.29 3.93 -12.08
CA ASP A 118 14.75 2.57 -12.19
C ASP A 118 13.32 2.58 -12.73
N VAL A 119 12.62 3.72 -12.73
CA VAL A 119 11.29 3.84 -13.36
C VAL A 119 11.32 3.45 -14.83
N TYR A 120 12.46 3.65 -15.52
CA TYR A 120 12.62 3.37 -16.94
C TYR A 120 12.56 1.88 -17.27
N GLN A 121 12.90 0.99 -16.32
CA GLN A 121 12.85 -0.46 -16.55
C GLN A 121 11.42 -0.97 -16.76
N PHE A 122 10.42 -0.21 -16.32
CA PHE A 122 9.01 -0.56 -16.47
C PHE A 122 8.40 0.00 -17.77
N GLN A 123 9.13 0.84 -18.49
CA GLN A 123 8.69 1.34 -19.79
C GLN A 123 8.45 0.18 -20.76
N GLY A 124 7.39 0.28 -21.56
CA GLY A 124 7.03 -0.79 -22.49
C GLY A 124 6.33 -1.99 -21.83
N SER A 125 6.24 -2.06 -20.51
CA SER A 125 5.46 -3.11 -19.84
C SER A 125 3.96 -2.90 -20.00
N GLY A 126 3.18 -3.99 -20.01
CA GLY A 126 1.72 -3.97 -20.20
C GLY A 126 0.98 -4.59 -19.01
N TYR A 127 1.17 -4.03 -17.82
CA TYR A 127 0.56 -4.56 -16.60
C TYR A 127 -0.93 -4.21 -16.51
N ALA A 128 -1.72 -5.14 -15.98
CA ALA A 128 -3.09 -4.90 -15.55
C ALA A 128 -3.19 -4.63 -14.03
N PHE A 129 -2.15 -4.98 -13.29
CA PHE A 129 -2.06 -4.70 -11.86
C PHE A 129 -0.67 -4.21 -11.50
N ILE A 130 -0.58 -3.14 -10.72
CA ILE A 130 0.67 -2.69 -10.11
C ILE A 130 0.41 -2.46 -8.61
N GLY A 131 1.16 -3.18 -7.77
CA GLY A 131 1.11 -3.10 -6.32
C GLY A 131 2.38 -2.47 -5.74
N PHE A 132 2.26 -1.47 -4.88
CA PHE A 132 3.39 -0.86 -4.17
C PHE A 132 3.34 -1.23 -2.68
N ASP A 133 4.29 -2.03 -2.20
CA ASP A 133 4.45 -2.35 -0.78
C ASP A 133 5.43 -1.38 -0.10
N GLU A 134 5.10 -0.95 1.11
CA GLU A 134 5.72 0.19 1.79
C GLU A 134 5.74 1.44 0.90
N CYS A 135 4.59 1.79 0.34
CA CYS A 135 4.46 2.84 -0.67
C CYS A 135 5.05 4.20 -0.28
N THR A 136 5.04 4.57 1.00
CA THR A 136 5.67 5.81 1.48
C THR A 136 7.20 5.80 1.39
N ARG A 137 7.84 4.69 1.01
CA ARG A 137 9.29 4.66 0.71
C ARG A 137 9.60 5.14 -0.70
N PHE A 138 8.59 5.22 -1.58
CA PHE A 138 8.74 5.72 -2.94
C PHE A 138 8.52 7.24 -2.97
N SER A 139 9.18 7.91 -3.93
CA SER A 139 8.85 9.30 -4.26
C SER A 139 7.53 9.36 -5.04
N GLU A 140 6.85 10.52 -5.01
CA GLU A 140 5.62 10.71 -5.80
C GLU A 140 5.90 10.50 -7.30
N PHE A 141 7.09 10.93 -7.77
CA PHE A 141 7.54 10.73 -9.14
C PHE A 141 7.59 9.24 -9.51
N GLN A 142 8.23 8.41 -8.68
CA GLN A 142 8.31 6.95 -8.92
C GLN A 142 6.93 6.33 -8.95
N TYR A 143 6.11 6.60 -7.94
CA TYR A 143 4.76 6.06 -7.84
C TYR A 143 3.91 6.40 -9.07
N LYS A 144 3.85 7.68 -9.46
CA LYS A 144 3.01 8.14 -10.59
C LYS A 144 3.54 7.66 -11.93
N THR A 145 4.86 7.71 -12.14
CA THR A 145 5.48 7.30 -13.41
C THR A 145 5.24 5.81 -13.65
N ILE A 146 5.50 4.99 -12.63
CA ILE A 146 5.31 3.55 -12.73
C ILE A 146 3.82 3.20 -12.88
N SER A 147 2.93 3.87 -12.14
CA SER A 147 1.47 3.67 -12.28
C SER A 147 0.99 3.93 -13.71
N GLY A 148 1.61 4.87 -14.44
CA GLY A 148 1.35 5.11 -15.86
C GLY A 148 1.62 3.90 -16.78
N TYR A 149 2.40 2.92 -16.32
CA TYR A 149 2.64 1.66 -17.05
C TYR A 149 1.60 0.56 -16.75
N CYS A 150 0.60 0.84 -15.91
CA CYS A 150 -0.59 -0.01 -15.77
C CYS A 150 -1.52 0.19 -16.97
N ARG A 151 -1.10 -0.34 -18.12
CA ARG A 151 -1.64 -0.02 -19.44
C ARG A 151 -2.05 -1.24 -20.26
N SER A 152 -2.37 -2.36 -19.60
CA SER A 152 -2.85 -3.55 -20.31
C SER A 152 -3.99 -3.20 -21.27
N ILE A 153 -3.88 -3.75 -22.48
CA ILE A 153 -4.80 -3.53 -23.60
C ILE A 153 -5.76 -4.72 -23.81
N TYR A 154 -5.59 -5.81 -23.07
CA TYR A 154 -6.36 -7.03 -23.31
C TYR A 154 -7.80 -6.86 -22.78
N PRO A 155 -8.82 -7.13 -23.60
CA PRO A 155 -10.22 -7.08 -23.17
C PRO A 155 -10.49 -7.98 -21.97
N GLY A 156 -11.38 -7.55 -21.07
CA GLY A 156 -11.74 -8.31 -19.87
C GLY A 156 -10.76 -8.18 -18.70
N LEU A 157 -9.63 -7.47 -18.88
CA LEU A 157 -8.76 -7.09 -17.78
C LEU A 157 -9.09 -5.69 -17.26
N THR A 158 -9.23 -5.58 -15.95
CA THR A 158 -9.34 -4.30 -15.23
C THR A 158 -7.95 -3.85 -14.81
N LYS A 159 -7.64 -2.57 -15.04
CA LYS A 159 -6.38 -1.95 -14.62
C LYS A 159 -6.51 -1.55 -13.14
N MET A 160 -5.56 -1.96 -12.32
CA MET A 160 -5.62 -1.76 -10.86
C MET A 160 -4.27 -1.29 -10.33
N ILE A 161 -4.26 -0.12 -9.69
CA ILE A 161 -3.16 0.35 -8.86
C ILE A 161 -3.50 0.09 -7.40
N ARG A 162 -2.61 -0.57 -6.68
CA ARG A 162 -2.78 -0.89 -5.26
C ARG A 162 -1.56 -0.47 -4.47
N SER A 163 -1.75 0.01 -3.25
CA SER A 163 -0.63 0.34 -2.37
C SER A 163 -0.90 -0.12 -0.94
N GLY A 164 0.15 -0.66 -0.30
CA GLY A 164 0.17 -1.02 1.12
C GLY A 164 1.25 -0.23 1.83
N THR A 165 0.93 0.50 2.90
CA THR A 165 1.96 1.32 3.58
C THR A 165 1.60 1.69 5.02
N ASN A 166 2.59 2.14 5.80
CA ASN A 166 2.37 2.80 7.07
C ASN A 166 2.68 4.31 6.95
N PRO A 167 2.17 5.17 7.84
CA PRO A 167 2.59 6.56 7.91
C PRO A 167 4.10 6.69 8.16
N GLY A 168 4.74 7.62 7.45
CA GLY A 168 6.15 8.00 7.66
C GLY A 168 7.01 7.82 6.41
N ASN A 169 8.34 7.86 6.55
CA ASN A 169 9.30 7.83 5.45
C ASN A 169 9.23 9.05 4.49
N VAL A 170 10.09 9.04 3.46
CA VAL A 170 10.26 10.13 2.48
C VAL A 170 8.99 10.47 1.69
N GLY A 171 8.10 9.51 1.52
CA GLY A 171 6.86 9.64 0.76
C GLY A 171 5.64 9.99 1.60
N HIS A 172 5.81 10.24 2.91
CA HIS A 172 4.70 10.54 3.82
C HIS A 172 3.81 11.67 3.29
N ALA A 173 4.40 12.83 2.99
CA ALA A 173 3.65 14.05 2.67
C ALA A 173 2.79 13.91 1.40
N TRP A 174 3.36 13.34 0.32
CA TRP A 174 2.61 13.17 -0.92
C TRP A 174 1.52 12.10 -0.77
N TYR A 175 1.79 11.02 -0.04
CA TYR A 175 0.82 9.95 0.16
C TYR A 175 -0.36 10.44 1.01
N LYS A 176 -0.08 11.18 2.09
CA LYS A 176 -1.10 11.82 2.93
C LYS A 176 -2.01 12.74 2.12
N LYS A 177 -1.43 13.65 1.34
CA LYS A 177 -2.18 14.55 0.45
C LYS A 177 -3.05 13.79 -0.56
N ARG A 178 -2.58 12.65 -1.06
CA ARG A 178 -3.22 11.89 -2.14
C ARG A 178 -4.33 10.96 -1.67
N PHE A 179 -4.22 10.40 -0.48
CA PHE A 179 -5.10 9.33 0.02
C PHE A 179 -5.80 9.65 1.33
N ILE A 180 -5.32 10.63 2.10
CA ILE A 180 -5.82 10.91 3.45
C ILE A 180 -6.53 12.26 3.48
N ASP A 181 -5.84 13.33 3.10
CA ASP A 181 -6.39 14.69 3.26
C ASP A 181 -7.55 15.00 2.30
N CYS A 182 -7.69 14.22 1.22
CA CYS A 182 -8.67 14.47 0.17
C CYS A 182 -9.90 13.56 0.22
N MET A 183 -10.00 12.67 1.21
CA MET A 183 -11.12 11.72 1.33
C MET A 183 -11.31 11.23 2.76
N ALA A 184 -12.55 10.93 3.13
CA ALA A 184 -12.81 10.17 4.34
C ALA A 184 -12.42 8.69 4.15
N PRO A 185 -12.15 7.94 5.23
CA PRO A 185 -11.94 6.50 5.15
C PRO A 185 -13.08 5.78 4.39
N TYR A 186 -12.72 4.87 3.49
CA TYR A 186 -13.62 4.10 2.61
C TYR A 186 -14.39 4.91 1.56
N GLU A 187 -14.27 6.24 1.55
CA GLU A 187 -14.86 7.08 0.52
C GLU A 187 -14.16 6.85 -0.83
N VAL A 188 -14.96 6.83 -1.90
CA VAL A 188 -14.46 6.79 -3.27
C VAL A 188 -14.49 8.20 -3.83
N VAL A 189 -13.32 8.72 -4.16
CA VAL A 189 -13.16 10.01 -4.82
C VAL A 189 -12.88 9.79 -6.30
N ARG A 190 -13.58 10.54 -7.16
CA ARG A 190 -13.30 10.56 -8.59
C ARG A 190 -12.45 11.79 -8.92
N ASP A 191 -11.30 11.55 -9.53
CA ASP A 191 -10.43 12.63 -10.00
C ASP A 191 -11.13 13.38 -11.15
N PRO A 192 -11.38 14.70 -11.03
CA PRO A 192 -12.18 15.43 -12.01
C PRO A 192 -11.46 15.60 -13.37
N LYS A 193 -10.13 15.46 -13.41
CA LYS A 193 -9.33 15.67 -14.62
C LYS A 193 -9.21 14.38 -15.44
N SER A 194 -8.96 13.26 -14.77
CA SER A 194 -8.73 11.96 -15.39
C SER A 194 -9.97 11.07 -15.41
N GLY A 195 -10.95 11.36 -14.55
CA GLY A 195 -12.14 10.53 -14.35
C GLY A 195 -11.88 9.23 -13.55
N LEU A 196 -10.62 8.97 -13.14
CA LEU A 196 -10.25 7.76 -12.42
C LEU A 196 -10.72 7.80 -10.96
N THR A 197 -11.06 6.64 -10.41
CA THR A 197 -11.51 6.53 -9.01
C THR A 197 -10.37 6.17 -8.06
N ARG A 198 -10.40 6.75 -6.86
CA ARG A 198 -9.46 6.48 -5.78
C ARG A 198 -10.21 6.20 -4.48
N GLN A 199 -9.70 5.25 -3.71
CA GLN A 199 -10.19 4.95 -2.36
C GLN A 199 -9.02 4.74 -1.38
N PHE A 200 -9.23 5.09 -0.12
CA PHE A 200 -8.32 4.76 0.96
C PHE A 200 -9.02 3.90 2.02
N ILE A 201 -8.33 2.84 2.43
CA ILE A 201 -8.79 1.87 3.41
C ILE A 201 -7.83 1.94 4.60
N PRO A 202 -8.31 2.31 5.81
CA PRO A 202 -7.46 2.34 6.99
C PRO A 202 -7.16 0.92 7.49
N ALA A 203 -5.91 0.72 7.91
CA ALA A 203 -5.44 -0.51 8.55
C ALA A 203 -5.17 -0.26 10.03
N LYS A 204 -5.67 -1.14 10.90
CA LYS A 204 -5.39 -1.22 12.32
C LYS A 204 -4.69 -2.54 12.64
N VAL A 205 -3.90 -2.56 13.71
CA VAL A 205 -3.19 -3.78 14.15
C VAL A 205 -4.17 -4.92 14.41
N ARG A 206 -5.32 -4.59 15.01
CA ARG A 206 -6.38 -5.53 15.39
C ARG A 206 -7.17 -6.11 14.21
N ASP A 207 -7.04 -5.54 13.02
CA ASP A 207 -7.70 -6.09 11.82
C ASP A 207 -7.07 -7.42 11.38
N ASN A 208 -5.82 -7.66 11.76
CA ASN A 208 -5.14 -8.93 11.52
C ASN A 208 -5.41 -9.91 12.66
N LYS A 209 -6.57 -10.55 12.64
CA LYS A 209 -7.01 -11.56 13.61
C LYS A 209 -5.98 -12.69 13.77
N ILE A 210 -5.37 -13.14 12.67
CA ILE A 210 -4.33 -14.18 12.68
C ILE A 210 -3.11 -13.76 13.50
N LEU A 211 -2.66 -12.50 13.34
CA LEU A 211 -1.54 -11.98 14.14
C LEU A 211 -1.94 -11.84 15.62
N MET A 212 -3.14 -11.34 15.89
CA MET A 212 -3.63 -11.17 17.27
C MET A 212 -3.77 -12.50 18.00
N GLU A 213 -4.14 -13.57 17.30
CA GLU A 213 -4.22 -14.92 17.87
C GLU A 213 -2.84 -15.54 18.12
N ARG A 214 -1.92 -15.40 17.15
CA ARG A 214 -0.58 -16.03 17.23
C ARG A 214 0.40 -15.26 18.11
N ASP A 215 0.16 -13.97 18.30
CA ASP A 215 1.09 -13.07 18.98
C ASP A 215 0.34 -11.92 19.71
N PRO A 216 -0.35 -12.25 20.82
CA PRO A 216 -1.16 -11.27 21.55
C PRO A 216 -0.34 -10.12 22.16
N ASP A 217 0.98 -10.31 22.35
CA ASP A 217 1.88 -9.29 22.90
C ASP A 217 2.40 -8.31 21.85
N TYR A 218 2.05 -8.47 20.56
CA TYR A 218 2.50 -7.56 19.50
C TYR A 218 2.09 -6.10 19.74
N ILE A 219 0.87 -5.89 20.26
CA ILE A 219 0.39 -4.55 20.61
C ILE A 219 1.27 -3.92 21.70
N LYS A 220 1.63 -4.68 22.74
CA LYS A 220 2.51 -4.18 23.82
C LYS A 220 3.88 -3.76 23.31
N ARG A 221 4.41 -4.46 22.31
CA ARG A 221 5.67 -4.06 21.65
C ARG A 221 5.52 -2.78 20.85
N LEU A 222 4.38 -2.57 20.18
CA LEU A 222 4.10 -1.30 19.50
C LEU A 222 3.89 -0.15 20.48
N GLU A 223 3.27 -0.41 21.65
CA GLU A 223 3.12 0.58 22.73
C GLU A 223 4.46 1.07 23.28
N GLY A 224 5.50 0.20 23.27
CA GLY A 224 6.85 0.54 23.70
C GLY A 224 7.69 1.31 22.68
N LEU A 225 7.16 1.63 21.49
CA LEU A 225 7.89 2.44 20.50
C LEU A 225 8.01 3.90 20.96
N PRO A 226 9.10 4.61 20.59
CA PRO A 226 9.18 6.06 20.78
C PRO A 226 8.21 6.80 19.85
N GLU A 227 7.83 8.02 20.23
CA GLU A 227 7.15 8.91 19.29
C GLU A 227 8.10 9.42 18.20
N PRO A 228 7.61 9.70 16.98
CA PRO A 228 6.22 9.54 16.52
C PRO A 228 5.86 8.11 16.06
N TRP A 229 6.79 7.14 16.16
CA TRP A 229 6.63 5.79 15.61
C TRP A 229 5.54 4.99 16.30
N ARG A 230 5.35 5.16 17.60
CA ARG A 230 4.20 4.57 18.32
C ARG A 230 2.90 5.03 17.69
N THR A 231 2.70 6.33 17.55
CA THR A 231 1.46 6.88 17.01
C THR A 231 1.22 6.44 15.56
N ALA A 232 2.28 6.41 14.75
CA ALA A 232 2.27 5.94 13.38
C ALA A 232 1.89 4.45 13.27
N LEU A 233 2.61 3.58 13.99
CA LEU A 233 2.60 2.14 13.75
C LEU A 233 1.57 1.41 14.62
N LEU A 234 1.13 1.97 15.75
CA LEU A 234 0.06 1.41 16.57
C LEU A 234 -1.31 1.91 16.14
N PHE A 235 -1.48 3.22 16.01
CA PHE A 235 -2.77 3.84 15.73
C PHE A 235 -3.01 4.07 14.24
N GLY A 236 -1.98 3.95 13.39
CA GLY A 236 -2.10 4.26 11.97
C GLY A 236 -2.32 5.75 11.71
N ASN A 237 -1.89 6.62 12.63
CA ASN A 237 -2.14 8.04 12.53
C ASN A 237 -1.23 8.68 11.47
N TRP A 238 -1.84 9.42 10.55
CA TRP A 238 -1.18 10.11 9.45
C TRP A 238 -0.80 11.55 9.78
N ASP A 239 -1.26 12.12 10.88
CA ASP A 239 -0.91 13.48 11.36
C ASP A 239 0.35 13.48 12.24
N ILE A 240 1.23 12.53 12.01
CA ILE A 240 2.55 12.47 12.65
C ILE A 240 3.50 13.48 11.99
N PHE A 241 4.23 14.22 12.79
CA PHE A 241 5.23 15.18 12.31
C PHE A 241 6.57 14.47 12.06
N MET A 242 6.73 13.92 10.86
CA MET A 242 7.93 13.20 10.45
C MET A 242 8.95 14.14 9.79
N GLY A 243 10.09 14.37 10.45
CA GLY A 243 11.21 15.13 9.87
C GLY A 243 11.17 16.64 10.04
N GLN A 244 10.41 17.17 11.02
CA GLN A 244 10.53 18.56 11.45
C GLN A 244 11.77 18.77 12.33
N ALA A 245 12.29 20.01 12.33
CA ALA A 245 13.25 20.46 13.33
C ALA A 245 12.69 20.43 14.77
N PHE A 246 11.36 20.40 14.94
CA PHE A 246 10.65 20.47 16.21
C PHE A 246 9.71 19.26 16.42
N PRO A 247 10.24 18.11 16.85
CA PRO A 247 9.44 16.90 17.08
C PRO A 247 8.42 17.01 18.23
N GLU A 248 8.51 18.05 19.06
CA GLU A 248 7.61 18.29 20.20
C GLU A 248 6.28 18.95 19.80
N TRP A 249 6.13 19.40 18.55
CA TRP A 249 4.93 20.10 18.10
C TRP A 249 3.67 19.22 18.16
N SER A 250 2.58 19.80 18.63
CA SER A 250 1.26 19.17 18.80
C SER A 250 0.19 20.23 18.61
N TRP A 251 -0.84 19.94 17.80
CA TRP A 251 -1.96 20.85 17.57
C TRP A 251 -2.70 21.17 18.88
N ASP A 252 -2.97 20.14 19.69
CA ASP A 252 -3.72 20.31 20.95
C ASP A 252 -2.97 21.17 21.98
N THR A 253 -1.63 21.18 21.93
CA THR A 253 -0.80 21.89 22.91
C THR A 253 -0.34 23.26 22.41
N HIS A 254 -0.01 23.37 21.13
CA HIS A 254 0.70 24.53 20.56
C HIS A 254 -0.18 25.42 19.68
N THR A 255 -1.48 25.10 19.56
CA THR A 255 -2.44 25.99 18.90
C THR A 255 -3.53 26.44 19.87
N CYS A 256 -4.19 27.54 19.52
CA CYS A 256 -5.31 28.09 20.27
C CYS A 256 -6.36 28.64 19.29
N GLU A 257 -7.59 28.77 19.77
CA GLU A 257 -8.65 29.43 19.00
C GLU A 257 -8.28 30.90 18.74
N PRO A 258 -8.55 31.44 17.54
CA PRO A 258 -8.27 32.84 17.23
C PRO A 258 -8.96 33.79 18.21
N PHE A 259 -8.24 34.84 18.64
CA PHE A 259 -8.78 35.90 19.50
C PHE A 259 -8.24 37.28 19.10
N GLU A 260 -8.95 38.35 19.49
CA GLU A 260 -8.49 39.72 19.27
C GLU A 260 -7.31 40.05 20.20
N LEU A 261 -6.21 40.49 19.61
CA LEU A 261 -5.02 40.91 20.37
C LEU A 261 -5.26 42.29 20.97
N GLU A 262 -4.97 42.43 22.26
CA GLU A 262 -5.04 43.73 22.92
C GLU A 262 -3.99 44.70 22.37
N SER A 263 -4.26 46.00 22.48
CA SER A 263 -3.43 47.06 21.90
C SER A 263 -2.01 47.11 22.45
N TRP A 264 -1.78 46.60 23.66
CA TRP A 264 -0.47 46.58 24.32
C TRP A 264 0.38 45.36 23.99
N PHE A 265 -0.17 44.32 23.34
CA PHE A 265 0.57 43.09 23.07
C PHE A 265 1.79 43.40 22.18
N PRO A 266 3.00 42.91 22.55
CA PRO A 266 4.18 43.11 21.74
C PRO A 266 4.04 42.37 20.40
N ARG A 267 4.36 43.07 19.30
CA ARG A 267 4.25 42.53 17.94
C ARG A 267 5.65 42.40 17.34
N LEU A 268 5.94 41.21 16.82
CA LEU A 268 7.18 40.93 16.12
C LEU A 268 6.86 40.38 14.74
N LEU A 269 7.56 40.89 13.72
CA LEU A 269 7.43 40.43 12.34
C LEU A 269 8.70 39.67 11.96
N CYS A 270 8.55 38.42 11.55
CA CYS A 270 9.62 37.65 10.91
C CYS A 270 9.36 37.58 9.41
N ILE A 271 10.39 37.81 8.61
CA ILE A 271 10.33 37.69 7.15
C ILE A 271 11.39 36.68 6.72
N ASP A 272 10.98 35.69 5.94
CA ASP A 272 11.88 34.77 5.24
C ASP A 272 11.93 35.16 3.75
N TRP A 273 13.07 35.64 3.29
CA TRP A 273 13.26 36.11 1.92
C TRP A 273 13.66 34.94 1.03
N GLY A 274 12.72 34.45 0.22
CA GLY A 274 12.98 33.44 -0.81
C GLY A 274 13.51 34.07 -2.11
N TYR A 275 14.55 33.48 -2.70
CA TYR A 275 14.96 33.73 -4.08
C TYR A 275 14.50 32.57 -4.97
N THR A 276 14.01 32.88 -6.17
CA THR A 276 13.65 31.89 -7.21
C THR A 276 14.85 31.36 -7.95
#